data_AF-A0A4Q3EHB2-F1
#
_entry.id   AF-A0A4Q3EHB2-F1
#
_cell.length_a   1.000
_cell.length_b   1.000
_cell.length_c   1.000
_cell.angle_alpha   90.00
_cell.angle_beta   90.00
_cell.angle_gamma   90.00
#
_symmetry.space_group_name_H-M   'P 1'
#
loop_
_entity.id
_entity.type
_entity.pdbx_description
1 polymer ?
#
loop_
_entity_poly.entity_id
_entity_poly.type
_entity_poly.pdbx_seq_one_letter_code
_entity_poly.pdbx_strand_id
1 'polypeptide(L)' 'VLRFVVMNHSIHHRGQLTVYLRLNDLPVPGLYGPSADEK' A
#
# COMPACT_ATOMS: atom_id res chain seq x y z
N VAL A 1 -14.94 12.86 -12.83
CA VAL A 1 -15.23 12.72 -11.38
C VAL A 1 -15.02 11.29 -10.89
N LEU A 2 -15.76 10.28 -11.40
CA LEU A 2 -15.65 8.88 -10.92
C LEU A 2 -14.21 8.31 -10.99
N ARG A 3 -13.53 8.49 -12.12
CA ARG A 3 -12.12 8.06 -12.30
C ARG A 3 -11.19 8.61 -11.22
N PHE A 4 -11.37 9.87 -10.84
CA PHE A 4 -10.54 10.52 -9.83
C PHE A 4 -10.79 9.90 -8.46
N VAL A 5 -12.05 9.73 -8.06
CA VAL A 5 -12.41 9.15 -6.75
C VAL A 5 -11.91 7.71 -6.63
N VAL A 6 -12.15 6.87 -7.64
CA VAL A 6 -11.77 5.45 -7.59
C VAL A 6 -10.25 5.28 -7.51
N MET A 7 -9.48 6.01 -8.32
CA MET A 7 -8.02 5.90 -8.30
C MET A 7 -7.41 6.39 -6.98
N ASN A 8 -7.87 7.53 -6.46
CA ASN A 8 -7.39 8.04 -5.17
C ASN A 8 -7.77 7.11 -4.01
N HIS A 9 -9.00 6.57 -4.03
CA HIS A 9 -9.48 5.64 -3.02
C HIS A 9 -8.64 4.35 -3.00
N SER A 10 -8.35 3.77 -4.16
CA SER A 10 -7.49 2.58 -4.26
C SER A 10 -6.06 2.85 -3.74
N ILE A 11 -5.47 4.02 -4.02
CA ILE A 11 -4.15 4.39 -3.51
C ILE A 11 -4.17 4.57 -1.99
N HIS A 12 -5.22 5.22 -1.46
CA HIS A 12 -5.41 5.41 -0.02
C HIS A 12 -5.53 4.07 0.72
N HIS A 13 -6.39 3.16 0.26
CA HIS A 13 -6.57 1.85 0.88
C HIS A 13 -5.35 0.93 0.74
N ARG A 14 -4.59 1.05 -0.36
CA ARG A 14 -3.29 0.38 -0.48
C ARG A 14 -2.33 0.78 0.64
N GLY A 15 -2.28 2.07 1.00
CA GLY A 15 -1.46 2.54 2.12
C GLY A 15 -1.96 2.06 3.49
N GLN A 16 -3.27 1.95 3.69
CA GLN A 16 -3.81 1.37 4.93
C GLN A 16 -3.44 -0.11 5.07
N LEU A 17 -3.46 -0.86 3.98
CA LEU A 17 -3.07 -2.27 3.97
C LEU A 17 -1.59 -2.47 4.34
N THR A 18 -0.69 -1.62 3.88
CA THR A 18 0.74 -1.77 4.24
C THR A 18 1.00 -1.51 5.72
N VAL A 19 0.27 -0.59 6.35
CA VAL A 19 0.33 -0.40 7.81
C VAL A 19 -0.19 -1.65 8.53
N TYR A 20 -1.29 -2.23 8.06
CA TYR A 20 -1.82 -3.47 8.62
C TYR A 20 -0.79 -4.62 8.55
N LEU A 21 -0.12 -4.79 7.41
CA LEU A 21 0.94 -5.80 7.27
C LEU A 21 2.08 -5.57 8.25
N ARG A 22 2.53 -4.31 8.43
CA ARG A 22 3.57 -3.96 9.42
C ARG A 22 3.16 -4.26 10.86
N LEU A 23 1.91 -4.01 11.21
CA LEU A 23 1.39 -4.30 12.55
C LEU A 23 1.30 -5.81 12.84
N ASN A 24 1.31 -6.64 11.80
CA ASN A 24 1.29 -8.10 11.91
C ASN A 24 2.66 -8.73 11.64
N ASP A 25 3.74 -7.94 11.61
CA ASP A 25 5.10 -8.40 11.30
C ASP A 25 5.20 -9.18 9.98
N LEU A 26 4.32 -8.88 9.02
CA LEU A 26 4.33 -9.48 7.68
C LEU A 26 5.14 -8.61 6.71
N PRO A 27 5.84 -9.21 5.72
CA PRO A 27 6.63 -8.46 4.76
C PRO A 27 5.74 -7.55 3.93
N VAL A 28 6.13 -6.28 3.80
CA VAL A 28 5.42 -5.32 2.98
C VAL A 28 5.94 -5.39 1.55
N PRO A 29 5.08 -5.56 0.53
CA PRO A 29 5.51 -5.55 -0.86
C PRO A 29 5.90 -4.14 -1.33
N GLY A 30 6.85 -4.06 -2.25
CA GLY A 30 7.24 -2.82 -2.90
C GLY A 30 6.10 -2.18 -3.70
N LEU A 31 5.76 -0.92 -3.40
CA LEU A 31 4.62 -0.24 -4.02
C LEU A 31 5.00 0.58 -5.27
N TYR A 32 6.12 1.30 -5.21
CA TYR A 32 6.66 2.15 -6.30
C TYR A 32 8.18 1.96 -6.46
N GLY A 33 8.67 0.81 -5.98
CA GLY A 33 10.07 0.50 -5.76
C GLY A 33 10.18 -0.56 -4.67
N PRO A 34 11.36 -1.15 -4.45
CA PRO A 34 11.56 -2.21 -3.46
C PRO A 34 11.18 -1.72 -2.06
N SER A 35 10.46 -2.55 -1.33
CA SER A 35 10.23 -2.32 0.10
C SER A 35 11.54 -2.46 0.89
N ALA A 36 11.56 -1.99 2.13
CA ALA A 36 12.65 -2.26 3.06
C ALA A 36 12.84 -3.77 3.31
N ASP A 37 11.76 -4.55 3.15
CA ASP A 37 11.74 -6.02 3.33
C ASP A 37 12.31 -6.80 2.12
N GLU A 38 12.54 -6.13 0.98
CA GLU A 38 12.98 -6.75 -0.28
C GLU A 38 14.45 -6.43 -0.62
N LYS A 39 15.25 -6.00 0.36
CA LYS A 39 16.67 -5.63 0.21
C LYS A 39 17.62 -6.68 0.78
#